data_AF-A0A0D0C6F6-F1
#
_entry.id   AF-A0A0D0C6F6-F1
#
_cell.length_a   1.000
_cell.length_b   1.000
_cell.length_c   1.000
_cell.angle_alpha   90.00
_cell.angle_beta   90.00
_cell.angle_gamma   90.00
#
_symmetry.space_group_name_H-M   'P 1'
#
loop_
_entity.id
_entity.type
_entity.pdbx_description
1 polymer ?
#
loop_
_entity_poly.entity_id
_entity_poly.type
_entity_poly.pdbx_seq_one_letter_code
_entity_poly.pdbx_strand_id
1 'polypeptide(L)'
;MGQVSLFKVYQDERTPLHWAASSGSLEIVRYLLDQKAEVDKVDGSGWSALHIAAVSAGNDDIVEELVGSGADVNMKNSKGITPL
;
A
#
# COMPACT_ATOMS: atom_id res chain seq x y z
N MET A 1 29.18 21.51 -7.29
CA MET A 1 29.06 21.30 -5.83
C MET A 1 27.85 20.43 -5.60
N GLY A 2 28.08 19.16 -5.28
CA GLY A 2 27.01 18.19 -5.06
C GLY A 2 26.26 18.53 -3.79
N GLN A 3 24.95 18.69 -3.89
CA GLN A 3 24.10 18.67 -2.72
C GLN A 3 24.02 17.22 -2.25
N VAL A 4 24.85 16.90 -1.25
CA VAL A 4 24.67 15.71 -0.44
C VAL A 4 23.44 16.00 0.43
N SER A 5 22.27 15.54 0.00
CA SER A 5 21.05 15.61 0.81
C SER A 5 21.18 14.65 2.00
N LEU A 6 21.86 15.10 3.05
CA LEU A 6 22.13 14.37 4.31
C LEU A 6 20.89 14.21 5.20
N PHE A 7 19.70 14.50 4.69
CA PHE A 7 18.45 14.26 5.38
C PHE A 7 17.44 13.69 4.39
N LYS A 8 17.61 12.42 4.02
CA LYS A 8 16.46 11.60 3.66
C LYS A 8 15.69 11.40 4.98
N VAL A 9 14.96 12.44 5.41
CA VAL A 9 13.82 12.23 6.31
C VAL A 9 13.05 11.11 5.65
N TYR A 10 12.95 9.96 6.30
CA TYR A 10 12.12 8.85 5.83
C TYR A 10 10.69 9.38 5.83
N GLN A 11 10.29 10.06 4.75
CA GLN A 11 8.89 10.35 4.49
C GLN A 11 8.28 9.00 4.20
N ASP A 12 7.54 8.48 5.18
CA ASP A 12 6.68 7.35 4.98
C ASP A 12 5.60 7.85 4.00
N GLU A 13 5.83 7.65 2.69
CA GLU A 13 4.91 8.08 1.61
C GLU A 13 3.58 7.29 1.62
N ARG A 14 3.18 6.79 2.79
CA ARG A 14 1.94 6.06 3.01
C ARG A 14 0.74 6.96 2.82
N THR A 15 -0.17 6.48 1.99
CA THR A 15 -1.50 7.04 1.82
C THR A 15 -2.45 6.55 2.93
N PRO A 16 -3.62 7.17 3.11
CA PRO A 16 -4.68 6.63 3.96
C PRO A 16 -5.05 5.17 3.64
N LEU A 17 -4.93 4.74 2.38
CA LEU A 17 -5.24 3.36 1.97
C LEU A 17 -4.24 2.36 2.57
N HIS A 18 -2.97 2.73 2.71
CA HIS A 18 -1.96 1.90 3.39
C HIS A 18 -2.33 1.71 4.87
N TRP A 19 -2.75 2.79 5.53
CA TRP A 19 -3.13 2.74 6.94
C TRP A 19 -4.42 1.94 7.16
N ALA A 20 -5.42 2.09 6.28
CA ALA A 20 -6.66 1.32 6.33
C ALA A 20 -6.44 -0.19 6.11
N ALA A 21 -5.55 -0.55 5.19
CA ALA A 21 -5.10 -1.93 5.00
C ALA A 21 -4.37 -2.45 6.25
N SER A 22 -3.43 -1.67 6.80
CA SER A 22 -2.70 -2.04 8.01
C SER A 22 -3.59 -2.20 9.24
N SER A 23 -4.70 -1.47 9.33
CA SER A 23 -5.64 -1.53 10.44
C SER A 23 -6.69 -2.62 10.30
N GLY A 24 -6.76 -3.31 9.15
CA GLY A 24 -7.80 -4.30 8.88
C GLY A 24 -9.20 -3.71 8.71
N SER A 25 -9.31 -2.43 8.33
CA SER A 25 -10.59 -1.72 8.26
C SER A 25 -11.19 -1.72 6.86
N LEU A 26 -11.88 -2.80 6.48
CA LEU A 26 -12.50 -2.98 5.16
C LEU A 26 -13.42 -1.82 4.74
N GLU A 27 -14.22 -1.29 5.66
CA GLU A 27 -15.14 -0.18 5.39
C GLU A 27 -14.40 1.08 4.94
N ILE A 28 -13.25 1.37 5.56
CA ILE A 28 -12.42 2.53 5.21
C ILE A 28 -11.71 2.27 3.88
N VAL A 29 -11.24 1.04 3.62
CA VAL A 29 -10.66 0.65 2.34
C VAL A 29 -11.65 0.93 1.21
N ARG A 30 -12.88 0.42 1.31
CA ARG A 30 -13.96 0.66 0.34
C ARG A 30 -14.24 2.14 0.13
N TYR A 31 -14.41 2.88 1.23
CA TYR A 31 -14.66 4.31 1.17
C TYR A 31 -13.56 5.06 0.40
N LEU A 32 -12.29 4.75 0.65
CA LEU A 32 -11.16 5.40 -0.03
C LEU A 32 -11.11 5.04 -1.52
N LEU A 33 -11.38 3.79 -1.89
CA LEU A 33 -11.44 3.34 -3.28
C LEU A 33 -12.60 4.01 -4.03
N ASP A 34 -13.75 4.18 -3.40
CA ASP A 34 -14.89 4.93 -3.94
C ASP A 34 -14.53 6.40 -4.20
N GLN A 35 -13.71 7.00 -3.32
CA GLN A 35 -13.12 8.33 -3.51
C GLN A 35 -11.97 8.38 -4.52
N LYS A 36 -11.77 7.30 -5.30
CA LYS A 36 -10.74 7.18 -6.33
C LYS A 36 -9.31 7.27 -5.78
N ALA A 37 -9.08 6.75 -4.57
CA ALA A 37 -7.72 6.53 -4.09
C ALA A 37 -6.94 5.65 -5.08
N GLU A 38 -5.68 6.00 -5.33
CA GLU A 38 -4.79 5.24 -6.20
C GLU A 38 -4.42 3.91 -5.54
N VAL A 39 -4.98 2.81 -6.06
CA VAL A 39 -4.88 1.46 -5.46
C VAL A 39 -3.44 0.96 -5.38
N ASP A 40 -2.65 1.26 -6.41
CA ASP A 40 -1.26 0.82 -6.57
C ASP A 40 -0.24 1.86 -6.10
N LYS A 41 -0.67 2.94 -5.43
CA LYS A 41 0.27 3.89 -4.86
C LYS A 41 1.16 3.16 -3.85
N VAL A 42 2.47 3.34 -3.99
CA VAL A 42 3.46 2.75 -3.09
C VAL A 42 4.02 3.77 -2.10
N ASP A 43 4.38 3.29 -0.91
CA ASP A 43 5.16 4.04 0.06
C ASP A 43 6.65 4.16 -0.33
N GLY A 44 7.45 4.83 0.51
CA GLY A 44 8.88 5.04 0.26
C GLY A 44 9.73 3.76 0.22
N SER A 45 9.16 2.60 0.60
CA SER A 45 9.78 1.27 0.49
C SER A 45 9.22 0.45 -0.68
N GLY A 46 8.33 1.01 -1.50
CA GLY A 46 7.69 0.32 -2.61
C GLY A 46 6.53 -0.58 -2.18
N TRP A 47 6.03 -0.46 -0.95
CA TRP A 47 4.88 -1.25 -0.49
C TRP A 47 3.60 -0.59 -0.95
N SER A 48 2.72 -1.33 -1.60
CA SER A 48 1.34 -0.91 -1.85
C SER A 48 0.43 -1.32 -0.68
N ALA A 49 -0.82 -0.85 -0.69
CA ALA A 49 -1.82 -1.29 0.27
C ALA A 49 -2.05 -2.82 0.21
N LEU A 50 -1.95 -3.44 -0.97
CA LEU A 50 -2.09 -4.89 -1.13
C LEU A 50 -0.94 -5.65 -0.44
N HIS A 51 0.30 -5.15 -0.53
CA HIS A 51 1.42 -5.75 0.21
C HIS A 51 1.17 -5.74 1.72
N ILE A 52 0.65 -4.63 2.24
CA ILE A 52 0.36 -4.48 3.67
C ILE A 52 -0.77 -5.43 4.08
N ALA A 53 -1.86 -5.49 3.31
CA ALA A 53 -2.99 -6.38 3.60
C ALA A 53 -2.55 -7.86 3.61
N ALA A 54 -1.75 -8.28 2.63
CA ALA A 54 -1.33 -9.68 2.48
C ALA A 54 -0.43 -10.21 3.60
N VAL A 55 0.33 -9.34 4.29
CA VAL A 55 1.18 -9.75 5.42
C VAL A 55 0.50 -9.62 6.79
N SER A 56 -0.71 -9.08 6.84
CA SER A 56 -1.49 -8.88 8.06
C SER A 56 -2.53 -9.98 8.23
N ALA A 57 -2.54 -10.64 9.40
CA ALA A 57 -3.49 -11.70 9.69
C ALA A 57 -4.94 -11.19 9.72
N GLY A 58 -5.86 -11.92 9.09
CA GLY A 58 -7.30 -11.62 9.11
C GLY A 58 -7.76 -10.55 8.11
N ASN A 59 -6.91 -10.18 7.14
CA ASN A 59 -7.21 -9.18 6.12
C ASN A 59 -7.64 -9.78 4.76
N ASP A 60 -8.13 -11.02 4.75
CA ASP A 60 -8.52 -11.73 3.52
C ASP A 60 -9.54 -10.92 2.71
N ASP A 61 -10.57 -10.37 3.37
CA ASP A 61 -11.59 -9.53 2.72
C ASP A 61 -11.01 -8.24 2.09
N ILE A 62 -9.95 -7.70 2.69
CA ILE A 62 -9.27 -6.50 2.17
C ILE A 62 -8.40 -6.86 0.97
N VAL A 63 -7.73 -8.01 1.00
CA VAL A 63 -6.99 -8.53 -0.14
C VAL A 63 -7.96 -8.72 -1.31
N GLU A 64 -9.10 -9.36 -1.09
CA GLU A 64 -10.13 -9.54 -2.12
C GLU A 64 -10.65 -8.20 -2.67
N GLU A 65 -10.93 -7.21 -1.81
CA GLU A 65 -11.42 -5.90 -2.22
C GLU A 65 -10.38 -5.13 -3.07
N LEU A 66 -9.12 -5.12 -2.66
CA LEU A 66 -8.03 -4.45 -3.38
C LEU A 66 -7.78 -5.12 -4.74
N VAL A 67 -7.76 -6.45 -4.79
CA VAL A 67 -7.62 -7.21 -6.05
C VAL A 67 -8.83 -6.97 -6.97
N GLY A 68 -10.05 -6.98 -6.42
CA GLY A 68 -11.28 -6.68 -7.16
C GLY A 68 -11.30 -5.23 -7.69
N SER A 69 -10.60 -4.32 -7.03
CA SER A 69 -10.41 -2.93 -7.44
C SER A 69 -9.24 -2.72 -8.40
N GLY A 70 -8.60 -3.79 -8.86
CA GLY A 70 -7.57 -3.75 -9.89
C GLY A 70 -6.14 -3.56 -9.39
N ALA A 71 -5.85 -3.84 -8.12
CA ALA A 71 -4.48 -3.84 -7.60
C ALA A 71 -3.57 -4.81 -8.38
N ASP A 72 -2.34 -4.41 -8.68
CA ASP A 72 -1.36 -5.29 -9.32
C ASP A 72 -0.78 -6.30 -8.32
N VAL A 73 -1.29 -7.53 -8.40
CA VAL A 73 -0.87 -8.67 -7.56
C VAL A 73 0.59 -9.08 -7.76
N ASN A 74 1.23 -8.66 -8.86
CA ASN A 74 2.64 -8.98 -9.18
C ASN A 74 3.59 -7.79 -8.98
N MET A 75 3.10 -6.67 -8.47
CA MET A 75 3.92 -5.47 -8.27
C MET A 75 5.05 -5.74 -7.28
N LYS A 76 6.31 -5.56 -7.68
CA LYS A 76 7.44 -5.79 -6.78
C LYS A 76 7.75 -4.54 -5.96
N ASN A 77 7.83 -4.68 -4.64
CA ASN A 77 8.40 -3.63 -3.79
C ASN A 77 9.92 -3.47 -3.98
N SER A 78 10.55 -2.55 -3.24
CA SER A 78 12.00 -2.28 -3.33
C SER A 78 12.88 -3.48 -2.97
N LYS A 79 12.32 -4.54 -2.37
CA LYS A 79 13.01 -5.80 -2.05
C LYS A 79 12.73 -6.92 -3.05
N GLY A 80 11.99 -6.63 -4.12
CA GLY A 80 11.62 -7.62 -5.14
C GLY A 80 10.50 -8.56 -4.72
N ILE A 81 9.82 -8.29 -3.61
CA ILE A 81 8.72 -9.10 -3.07
C ILE A 81 7.42 -8.66 -3.75
N THR A 82 6.62 -9.61 -4.22
CA THR A 82 5.25 -9.38 -4.71
C THR A 82 4.25 -9.45 -3.55
N PRO A 83 3.06 -8.79 -3.64
CA PRO A 83 2.05 -8.85 -2.60
C PRO A 83 1.49 -10.26 -2.40
N LEU A 84 1.30 -11.01 -3.50
CA LEU A 84 0.85 -12.41 -3.55
C LEU A 84 1.89 -13.27 -4.28
#